data_AF-A0A6A2Z2B6-F1
#
_entry.id   AF-A0A6A2Z2B6-F1
#
_cell.length_a   1.000
_cell.length_b   1.000
_cell.length_c   1.000
_cell.angle_alpha   90.00
_cell.angle_beta   90.00
_cell.angle_gamma   90.00
#
_symmetry.space_group_name_H-M   'P 1'
#
loop_
_entity.id
_entity.type
_entity.pdbx_description
1 polymer ?
#
loop_
_entity_poly.entity_id
_entity_poly.type
_entity_poly.pdbx_seq_one_letter_code
_entity_poly.pdbx_strand_id
1 'polypeptide(L)' 'MGEELIELKFRIYDGTDIAHSTYASSMTIANLKQKIVADWPTGARFGCFC' A
#
# COMPACT_ATOMS: atom_id res chain seq x y z
N MET A 1 -9.59 5.40 23.22
CA MET A 1 -8.13 5.56 23.04
C MET A 1 -7.95 5.73 21.56
N GLY A 2 -7.81 6.96 21.09
CA GLY A 2 -7.96 7.28 19.68
C GLY A 2 -6.84 6.65 18.87
N GLU A 3 -7.17 5.67 18.02
CA GLU A 3 -6.34 5.37 16.87
C GLU A 3 -6.21 6.66 16.04
N GLU A 4 -5.08 7.34 16.14
CA GLU A 4 -4.74 8.44 15.25
C GLU A 4 -4.49 7.82 13.86
N LEU A 5 -5.57 7.64 13.12
CA LEU A 5 -5.55 7.07 11.78
C LEU A 5 -5.12 8.17 10.81
N ILE A 6 -3.93 8.02 10.23
CA ILE A 6 -3.41 8.90 9.20
C ILE A 6 -3.78 8.36 7.81
N GLU A 7 -4.25 9.24 6.95
CA GLU A 7 -4.45 8.92 5.54
C GLU A 7 -3.12 9.03 4.80
N LEU A 8 -2.68 7.93 4.20
CA LEU A 8 -1.48 7.88 3.39
C LEU A 8 -1.86 7.66 1.93
N LYS A 9 -1.23 8.41 1.02
CA LYS A 9 -1.39 8.26 -0.42
C LYS A 9 0.00 8.22 -1.04
N PHE A 10 0.36 7.10 -1.65
CA PHE A 10 1.65 6.93 -2.31
C PHE A 10 1.48 7.13 -3.82
N ARG A 11 2.08 8.19 -4.36
CA ARG A 11 2.16 8.40 -5.81
C ARG A 11 3.40 7.69 -6.34
N ILE A 12 3.21 6.70 -7.21
CA ILE A 12 4.31 6.02 -7.90
C ILE A 12 4.77 6.89 -9.08
N TYR A 13 6.01 6.68 -9.55
CA TYR A 13 6.58 7.34 -10.73
C TYR A 13 5.70 7.23 -11.99
N ASP A 14 4.85 6.20 -12.07
CA ASP A 14 3.91 5.95 -13.17
C ASP A 14 2.70 6.91 -13.15
N GLY A 15 2.55 7.71 -12.08
CA GLY A 15 1.40 8.59 -11.86
C GLY A 15 0.23 7.89 -11.18
N THR A 16 0.27 6.55 -11.10
CA THR A 16 -0.70 5.75 -10.34
C THR A 16 -0.54 6.01 -8.84
N ASP A 17 -1.63 6.38 -8.18
CA ASP A 17 -1.69 6.38 -6.74
C ASP A 17 -2.09 5.02 -6.20
N ILE A 18 -1.34 4.55 -5.21
CA ILE A 18 -1.57 3.27 -4.55
C ILE A 18 -1.68 3.46 -3.05
N ALA A 19 -2.24 2.44 -2.40
CA ALA A 19 -2.33 2.36 -0.95
C ALA A 19 -3.01 3.58 -0.32
N HIS A 20 -4.07 4.09 -0.98
CA HIS A 20 -4.97 5.10 -0.42
C HIS A 20 -5.78 4.46 0.70
N SER A 21 -5.30 4.56 1.93
CA SER A 21 -5.92 3.92 3.09
C SER A 21 -5.61 4.68 4.37
N THR A 22 -6.50 4.53 5.34
CA THR A 22 -6.35 5.04 6.69
C THR A 22 -5.51 4.04 7.50
N TYR A 23 -4.34 4.45 7.98
CA TYR A 23 -3.43 3.63 8.76
C TYR A 23 -3.30 4.17 10.17
N ALA A 24 -3.22 3.31 11.18
CA ALA A 24 -2.92 3.77 12.52
C ALA A 24 -1.52 4.37 12.59
N SER A 25 -1.36 5.49 13.30
CA SER A 25 -0.07 6.11 13.66
C SER A 25 0.87 5.12 14.37
N SER A 26 0.30 4.13 15.07
CA SER A 26 1.02 3.02 15.72
C SER A 26 1.41 1.88 14.75
N MET A 27 0.96 1.91 13.50
CA MET A 27 1.26 0.87 12.52
C MET A 27 2.73 0.94 12.09
N THR A 28 3.45 -0.18 12.21
CA THR A 28 4.86 -0.22 11.83
C THR A 28 5.06 -0.06 10.32
N ILE A 29 6.16 0.60 9.95
CA ILE A 29 6.60 0.76 8.55
C ILE A 29 6.70 -0.60 7.83
N ALA A 30 7.07 -1.67 8.55
CA ALA A 30 7.14 -3.02 8.00
C ALA A 30 5.77 -3.50 7.50
N ASN A 31 4.73 -3.39 8.33
CA ASN A 31 3.37 -3.76 7.94
C ASN A 31 2.81 -2.86 6.82
N LEU A 32 3.13 -1.56 6.86
CA LEU A 32 2.77 -0.63 5.80
C LEU A 32 3.38 -1.05 4.45
N LYS A 33 4.69 -1.35 4.43
CA LYS A 33 5.39 -1.85 3.24
C LYS A 33 4.79 -3.14 2.71
N GLN A 34 4.46 -4.10 3.58
CA GLN A 34 3.84 -5.36 3.17
C GLN A 34 2.50 -5.13 2.48
N LYS A 35 1.64 -4.25 3.01
CA LYS A 35 0.38 -3.87 2.36
C LYS A 35 0.61 -3.21 1.00
N ILE A 36 1.54 -2.25 0.91
CA ILE A 36 1.87 -1.55 -0.34
C ILE A 36 2.36 -2.54 -1.42
N VAL A 37 3.21 -3.49 -1.05
CA VAL A 37 3.73 -4.52 -1.96
C VAL A 37 2.61 -5.47 -2.42
N ALA A 38 1.67 -5.82 -1.53
CA ALA A 38 0.53 -6.67 -1.86
C ALA A 38 -0.49 -5.97 -2.79
N ASP A 39 -0.73 -4.68 -2.57
CA ASP A 39 -1.63 -3.86 -3.39
C ASP A 39 -1.00 -3.40 -4.71
N TRP A 40 0.30 -3.68 -4.90
CA TRP A 40 1.06 -3.17 -6.03
C TRP A 40 0.53 -3.74 -7.36
N PRO A 41 0.03 -2.90 -8.29
CA PRO A 41 -0.67 -3.35 -9.48
C PRO A 41 0.20 -4.08 -10.52
N THR A 42 1.52 -4.15 -10.33
CA THR A 42 2.46 -4.81 -11.25
C THR A 42 2.67 -6.31 -10.96
N GLY A 43 2.05 -6.88 -9.91
CA GLY A 43 2.26 -8.26 -9.47
C GLY A 43 1.30 -9.33 -10.01
N ALA A 44 0.18 -8.97 -10.66
CA ALA A 44 -0.83 -9.94 -11.08
C ALA A 44 -0.63 -10.52 -12.50
N ARG A 45 0.49 -10.22 -13.19
CA ARG A 45 0.73 -10.76 -14.54
C ARG A 45 2.20 -10.96 -14.91
N PHE A 46 3.01 -11.43 -13.98
CA PHE A 46 4.24 -12.16 -14.34
C PHE A 46 4.02 -13.64 -13.98
N GLY A 47 3.48 -14.41 -14.93
CA GLY A 47 3.54 -15.88 -14.87
C GLY A 47 2.21 -16.62 -14.62
N CYS A 48 1.25 -16.47 -15.53
CA CYS A 48 0.39 -17.60 -15.93
C CYS A 48 -0.05 -17.38 -17.38
N PHE A 49 0.87 -17.66 -18.30
CA PHE A 49 0.50 -18.19 -19.60
C PHE A 49 0.30 -19.70 -19.37
N CYS A 50 -0.93 -20.09 -19.01
CA CYS A 50 -1.42 -21.45 -19.27
C CYS A 50 -2.33 -21.38 -20.49
#